data_AF-A0A662P8A0-F1
#
_entry.id   AF-A0A662P8A0-F1
#
_cell.length_a   1.000
_cell.length_b   1.000
_cell.length_c   1.000
_cell.angle_alpha   90.00
_cell.angle_beta   90.00
_cell.angle_gamma   90.00
#
_symmetry.space_group_name_H-M   'P 1'
#
loop_
_entity.id
_entity.type
_entity.pdbx_description
1 polymer ?
#
loop_
_entity_poly.entity_id
_entity_poly.type
_entity_poly.pdbx_seq_one_letter_code
_entity_poly.pdbx_strand_id
1 'polypeptide(L)'
;MAMIEMSKVYMRRLQEKYSIPGRLRFKPFKSERELEEFLKEYEEVIDASVALKPARQAGGKGVKVIADQKVFLRKEARELEVKHGKRIIEEGLSGELEEKFFLEERGYGVEYTLQVFSDGEHVLPLPVVHDHPHYCPDFMGSECGGMGSVMGPGMDYGIEDKLPRRGKWVLQENYLTPFINGWEYDRTVEIIQKTIEAMEKETGEKYKGVISGQMMLTPYWGPTVLEYYSRLGDPEAVNVLPIVENLLEVCEALIDEKLNRVKLEIENKATVVKCFAPRGYPDHRREGKGKELLINESEIEKRGVRVYYGSIYLDSGKMLTGGSRAVELFSKGDFIEECSSRIERVTEYLSLRNWELFHRPEIGSENAMRIMAEEAQKAKWRYQRLLKEGRLGEERVSWLPRKGKVEVFSS
;
A
#
# COMPACT_ATOMS: atom_id res chain seq x y z
N MET A 1 -8.76 -5.08 -18.63
CA MET A 1 -8.09 -5.58 -17.41
C MET A 1 -7.75 -4.53 -16.34
N ALA A 2 -7.39 -3.28 -16.67
CA ALA A 2 -7.11 -2.23 -15.67
C ALA A 2 -8.30 -1.85 -14.76
N MET A 3 -9.49 -2.40 -15.01
CA MET A 3 -10.66 -2.28 -14.15
C MET A 3 -10.41 -2.68 -12.70
N ILE A 4 -9.46 -3.61 -12.46
CA ILE A 4 -9.07 -4.03 -11.11
C ILE A 4 -8.47 -2.89 -10.29
N GLU A 5 -7.74 -1.96 -10.93
CA GLU A 5 -7.27 -0.73 -10.31
C GLU A 5 -8.37 0.34 -10.29
N MET A 6 -9.13 0.48 -11.39
CA MET A 6 -10.10 1.57 -11.52
C MET A 6 -11.31 1.46 -10.58
N SER A 7 -11.73 0.25 -10.21
CA SER A 7 -12.92 0.00 -9.39
C SER A 7 -12.63 -0.96 -8.24
N LYS A 8 -12.64 -0.42 -7.02
CA LYS A 8 -12.49 -1.21 -5.78
C LYS A 8 -13.66 -2.18 -5.59
N VAL A 9 -14.87 -1.78 -6.00
CA VAL A 9 -16.06 -2.64 -5.97
C VAL A 9 -15.90 -3.83 -6.91
N TYR A 10 -15.40 -3.61 -8.14
CA TYR A 10 -15.14 -4.70 -9.08
C TYR A 10 -14.14 -5.71 -8.50
N MET A 11 -13.03 -5.23 -7.94
CA MET A 11 -12.04 -6.07 -7.26
C MET A 11 -12.68 -6.91 -6.15
N ARG A 12 -13.48 -6.30 -5.28
CA ARG A 12 -14.10 -7.01 -4.16
C ARG A 12 -15.12 -8.06 -4.61
N ARG A 13 -15.96 -7.74 -5.60
CA ARG A 13 -16.88 -8.71 -6.22
C ARG A 13 -16.15 -9.88 -6.86
N LEU A 14 -15.02 -9.62 -7.53
CA LEU A 14 -14.19 -10.65 -8.11
C LEU A 14 -13.64 -11.59 -7.03
N GLN A 15 -13.17 -11.03 -5.92
CA GLN A 15 -12.69 -11.83 -4.78
C GLN A 15 -13.77 -12.70 -4.15
N GLU A 16 -14.98 -12.18 -4.00
CA GLU A 16 -16.14 -12.92 -3.50
C GLU A 16 -16.52 -14.06 -4.46
N LYS A 17 -16.75 -13.75 -5.73
CA LYS A 17 -17.18 -14.71 -6.77
C LYS A 17 -16.22 -15.89 -6.91
N TYR A 18 -14.91 -15.64 -6.84
CA TYR A 18 -13.88 -16.67 -7.00
C TYR A 18 -13.32 -17.19 -5.67
N SER A 19 -13.93 -16.81 -4.53
CA SER A 19 -13.48 -17.22 -3.20
C SER A 19 -11.97 -16.95 -2.98
N ILE A 20 -11.49 -15.81 -3.48
CA ILE A 20 -10.11 -15.36 -3.29
C ILE A 20 -9.94 -15.02 -1.80
N PRO A 21 -8.89 -15.55 -1.13
CA PRO A 21 -8.66 -15.30 0.27
C PRO A 21 -8.13 -13.89 0.52
N GLY A 22 -8.15 -13.43 1.78
CA GLY A 22 -7.61 -12.11 2.13
C GLY A 22 -8.49 -10.97 1.61
N ARG A 23 -9.81 -11.11 1.76
CA ARG A 23 -10.79 -10.11 1.35
C ARG A 23 -11.40 -9.42 2.57
N LEU A 24 -11.51 -8.10 2.48
CA LEU A 24 -12.31 -7.31 3.42
C LEU A 24 -13.78 -7.41 3.00
N ARG A 25 -14.68 -7.49 3.98
CA ARG A 25 -16.11 -7.46 3.69
C ARG A 25 -16.49 -6.07 3.21
N PHE A 26 -17.45 -5.99 2.29
CA PHE A 26 -17.86 -4.72 1.72
C PHE A 26 -19.34 -4.73 1.33
N LYS A 27 -19.93 -3.54 1.25
CA LYS A 27 -21.26 -3.32 0.71
C LYS A 27 -21.23 -2.12 -0.24
N PRO A 28 -21.46 -2.32 -1.54
CA PRO A 28 -21.57 -1.22 -2.50
C PRO A 28 -22.94 -0.55 -2.46
N PHE A 29 -22.99 0.67 -2.96
CA PHE A 29 -24.21 1.48 -3.04
C PHE A 29 -24.22 2.35 -4.30
N LYS A 30 -25.42 2.59 -4.82
CA LYS A 30 -25.63 3.34 -6.08
C LYS A 30 -26.04 4.80 -5.84
N SER A 31 -26.56 5.14 -4.66
CA SER A 31 -27.04 6.50 -4.37
C SER A 31 -26.95 6.85 -2.89
N GLU A 32 -26.71 8.12 -2.54
CA GLU A 32 -26.64 8.60 -1.14
C GLU A 32 -27.84 8.13 -0.29
N ARG A 33 -29.02 8.11 -0.90
CA ARG A 33 -30.24 7.64 -0.25
C ARG A 33 -30.12 6.19 0.24
N GLU A 34 -29.56 5.31 -0.59
CA GLU A 34 -29.34 3.90 -0.24
C GLU A 34 -28.34 3.78 0.93
N LEU A 35 -27.30 4.62 0.96
CA LEU A 35 -26.37 4.70 2.10
C LEU A 35 -27.10 5.10 3.38
N GLU A 36 -27.88 6.18 3.31
CA GLU A 36 -28.56 6.73 4.47
C GLU A 36 -29.58 5.75 5.04
N GLU A 37 -30.33 5.06 4.17
CA GLU A 37 -31.27 4.00 4.55
C GLU A 37 -30.52 2.84 5.23
N PHE A 38 -29.43 2.36 4.65
CA PHE A 38 -28.61 1.29 5.25
C PHE A 38 -28.00 1.68 6.60
N LEU A 39 -27.37 2.86 6.69
CA LEU A 39 -26.80 3.33 7.96
C LEU A 39 -27.89 3.48 9.04
N LYS A 40 -29.13 3.82 8.68
CA LYS A 40 -30.26 3.93 9.64
C LYS A 40 -30.70 2.55 10.13
N GLU A 41 -30.78 1.58 9.24
CA GLU A 41 -31.19 0.22 9.56
C GLU A 41 -30.18 -0.50 10.48
N TYR A 42 -28.88 -0.33 10.21
CA TYR A 42 -27.79 -1.02 10.92
C TYR A 42 -27.06 -0.15 11.95
N GLU A 43 -27.67 0.96 12.38
CA GLU A 43 -27.09 1.93 13.31
C GLU A 43 -26.56 1.32 14.62
N GLU A 44 -27.22 0.28 15.12
CA GLU A 44 -26.83 -0.37 16.38
C GLU A 44 -25.68 -1.37 16.17
N VAL A 45 -25.42 -1.80 14.93
CA VAL A 45 -24.56 -2.95 14.57
C VAL A 45 -23.28 -2.53 13.86
N ILE A 46 -23.34 -1.45 13.06
CA ILE A 46 -22.15 -0.85 12.47
C ILE A 46 -21.39 -0.19 13.61
N ASP A 47 -20.44 -0.95 14.16
CA ASP A 47 -19.42 -0.41 15.05
C ASP A 47 -18.50 0.54 14.25
N ALA A 48 -17.68 1.34 14.92
CA ALA A 48 -16.71 2.28 14.33
C ALA A 48 -15.57 1.59 13.53
N SER A 49 -15.80 0.36 13.08
CA SER A 49 -14.88 -0.52 12.39
C SER A 49 -15.20 -0.64 10.90
N VAL A 50 -15.82 0.38 10.30
CA VAL A 50 -16.09 0.44 8.86
C VAL A 50 -15.44 1.68 8.23
N ALA A 51 -15.02 1.56 6.98
CA ALA A 51 -14.48 2.65 6.19
C ALA A 51 -15.41 2.93 4.99
N LEU A 52 -15.84 4.19 4.83
CA LEU A 52 -16.56 4.64 3.64
C LEU A 52 -15.56 5.10 2.58
N LYS A 53 -15.61 4.48 1.39
CA LYS A 53 -14.67 4.75 0.30
C LYS A 53 -15.40 5.04 -1.02
N PRO A 54 -14.86 5.91 -1.89
CA PRO A 54 -15.36 6.04 -3.26
C PRO A 54 -15.13 4.73 -4.03
N ALA A 55 -16.08 4.35 -4.89
CA ALA A 55 -15.96 3.12 -5.68
C ALA A 55 -14.79 3.17 -6.68
N ARG A 56 -14.49 4.36 -7.21
CA ARG A 56 -13.37 4.63 -8.12
C ARG A 56 -12.07 4.87 -7.35
N GLN A 57 -10.95 4.53 -7.97
CA GLN A 57 -9.63 4.92 -7.49
C GLN A 57 -9.42 6.45 -7.55
N ALA A 58 -9.09 7.05 -6.41
CA ALA A 58 -8.95 8.50 -6.24
C ALA A 58 -7.56 8.94 -5.73
N GLY A 59 -6.54 8.06 -5.81
CA GLY A 59 -5.15 8.38 -5.47
C GLY A 59 -4.97 8.88 -4.03
N GLY A 60 -5.58 8.20 -3.06
CA GLY A 60 -5.61 8.58 -1.64
C GLY A 60 -6.55 9.75 -1.30
N LYS A 61 -7.06 10.49 -2.29
CA LYS A 61 -8.04 11.58 -2.04
C LYS A 61 -9.43 11.00 -1.85
N GLY A 62 -9.93 11.03 -0.62
CA GLY A 62 -11.31 10.63 -0.31
C GLY A 62 -11.45 9.41 0.59
N VAL A 63 -10.36 8.81 1.04
CA VAL A 63 -10.39 7.85 2.14
C VAL A 63 -10.50 8.62 3.44
N LYS A 64 -11.58 8.41 4.20
CA LYS A 64 -11.68 8.93 5.56
C LYS A 64 -11.82 7.75 6.51
N VAL A 65 -10.76 7.50 7.24
CA VAL A 65 -10.74 6.54 8.35
C VAL A 65 -11.31 7.24 9.57
N ILE A 66 -12.51 6.87 10.01
CA ILE A 66 -13.01 7.31 11.31
C ILE A 66 -12.41 6.35 12.34
N ALA A 67 -11.44 6.86 13.09
CA ALA A 67 -10.99 6.23 14.32
C ALA A 67 -11.72 6.93 15.46
N ASP A 68 -12.44 6.18 16.28
CA ASP A 68 -12.43 6.51 17.70
C ASP A 68 -12.63 5.29 18.58
N GLN A 69 -11.81 5.22 19.63
CA GLN A 69 -11.94 4.28 20.76
C GLN A 69 -13.06 4.68 21.72
N LYS A 70 -13.98 5.55 21.31
CA LYS A 70 -15.07 6.03 22.16
C LYS A 70 -16.42 5.78 21.52
N VAL A 71 -17.10 4.80 22.10
CA VAL A 71 -18.51 4.40 21.93
C VAL A 71 -19.52 5.57 22.00
N PHE A 72 -19.08 6.79 22.38
CA PHE A 72 -19.93 7.95 22.67
C PHE A 72 -20.17 8.95 21.51
N LEU A 73 -19.45 8.87 20.38
CA LEU A 73 -19.57 9.88 19.29
C LEU A 73 -20.33 9.39 18.04
N ARG A 74 -21.20 8.37 18.17
CA ARG A 74 -21.89 7.71 17.04
C ARG A 74 -22.65 8.67 16.11
N LYS A 75 -23.17 9.79 16.64
CA LYS A 75 -23.97 10.75 15.85
C LYS A 75 -23.10 11.74 15.06
N GLU A 76 -22.04 12.27 15.67
CA GLU A 76 -21.17 13.28 15.04
C GLU A 76 -20.22 12.64 14.01
N ALA A 77 -19.69 11.46 14.31
CA ALA A 77 -18.95 10.66 13.33
C ALA A 77 -19.80 10.38 12.07
N ARG A 78 -21.09 10.08 12.26
CA ARG A 78 -22.04 9.79 11.20
C ARG A 78 -22.45 11.01 10.38
N GLU A 79 -22.67 12.16 11.01
CA GLU A 79 -22.88 13.41 10.27
C GLU A 79 -21.64 13.76 9.42
N LEU A 80 -20.45 13.43 9.91
CA LEU A 80 -19.20 13.58 9.16
C LEU A 80 -19.08 12.57 8.01
N GLU A 81 -19.53 11.32 8.15
CA GLU A 81 -19.59 10.33 7.06
C GLU A 81 -20.54 10.78 5.94
N VAL A 82 -21.75 11.22 6.30
CA VAL A 82 -22.74 11.69 5.32
C VAL A 82 -22.26 12.98 4.64
N LYS A 83 -21.68 13.93 5.39
CA LYS A 83 -21.06 15.14 4.80
C LYS A 83 -19.86 14.79 3.91
N HIS A 84 -19.08 13.78 4.26
CA HIS A 84 -17.96 13.31 3.44
C HIS A 84 -18.42 12.60 2.17
N GLY A 85 -19.44 11.74 2.26
CA GLY A 85 -20.08 11.13 1.09
C GLY A 85 -20.62 12.18 0.12
N LYS A 86 -21.29 13.21 0.65
CA LYS A 86 -21.74 14.38 -0.11
C LYS A 86 -20.58 15.10 -0.79
N ARG A 87 -19.49 15.37 -0.05
CA ARG A 87 -18.30 16.01 -0.59
C ARG A 87 -17.65 15.19 -1.71
N ILE A 88 -17.53 13.87 -1.57
CA ILE A 88 -16.99 12.98 -2.61
C ILE A 88 -17.81 13.08 -3.90
N ILE A 89 -19.14 13.15 -3.77
CA ILE A 89 -20.07 13.22 -4.89
C ILE A 89 -20.03 14.62 -5.53
N GLU A 90 -20.04 15.68 -4.73
CA GLU A 90 -19.91 17.08 -5.20
C GLU A 90 -18.57 17.32 -5.90
N GLU A 91 -17.49 16.69 -5.42
CA GLU A 91 -16.15 16.76 -6.04
C GLU A 91 -16.01 15.83 -7.27
N GLY A 92 -17.07 15.08 -7.65
CA GLY A 92 -17.09 14.24 -8.86
C GLY A 92 -16.17 13.02 -8.81
N LEU A 93 -15.70 12.63 -7.62
CA LEU A 93 -14.69 11.58 -7.44
C LEU A 93 -15.21 10.17 -7.78
N SER A 94 -16.53 9.98 -7.90
CA SER A 94 -17.18 8.71 -8.22
C SER A 94 -17.23 8.39 -9.73
N GLY A 95 -17.07 9.38 -10.61
CA GLY A 95 -17.10 9.19 -12.07
C GLY A 95 -18.40 8.54 -12.61
N GLU A 96 -18.28 7.86 -13.76
CA GLU A 96 -19.38 7.19 -14.48
C GLU A 96 -19.70 5.77 -13.98
N LEU A 97 -19.06 5.30 -12.90
CA LEU A 97 -19.33 3.95 -12.35
C LEU A 97 -20.79 3.83 -11.87
N GLU A 98 -21.37 2.63 -11.98
CA GLU A 98 -22.73 2.35 -11.51
C GLU A 98 -22.81 2.53 -9.99
N GLU A 99 -21.89 1.91 -9.24
CA GLU A 99 -21.72 2.16 -7.82
C GLU A 99 -20.93 3.45 -7.58
N LYS A 100 -21.42 4.29 -6.66
CA LYS A 100 -20.76 5.56 -6.34
C LYS A 100 -19.82 5.41 -5.15
N PHE A 101 -20.16 4.56 -4.20
CA PHE A 101 -19.41 4.35 -2.97
C PHE A 101 -19.65 2.96 -2.40
N PHE A 102 -18.82 2.56 -1.45
CA PHE A 102 -18.97 1.32 -0.71
C PHE A 102 -18.53 1.50 0.74
N LEU A 103 -19.17 0.77 1.64
CA LEU A 103 -18.68 0.56 3.01
C LEU A 103 -17.82 -0.69 3.01
N GLU A 104 -16.70 -0.65 3.71
CA GLU A 104 -15.76 -1.75 3.84
C GLU A 104 -15.45 -2.01 5.31
N GLU A 105 -15.23 -3.26 5.68
CA GLU A 105 -14.60 -3.63 6.93
C GLU A 105 -13.26 -2.91 7.09
N ARG A 106 -13.04 -2.31 8.26
CA ARG A 106 -11.76 -1.68 8.54
C ARG A 106 -10.70 -2.74 8.80
N GLY A 107 -9.74 -2.84 7.87
CA GLY A 107 -8.50 -3.57 8.10
C GLY A 107 -7.67 -2.91 9.21
N TYR A 108 -7.10 -3.74 10.08
CA TYR A 108 -6.06 -3.34 11.03
C TYR A 108 -4.85 -4.25 10.85
N GLY A 109 -3.66 -3.67 10.77
CA GLY A 109 -2.44 -4.43 10.56
C GLY A 109 -1.34 -3.59 9.95
N VAL A 110 -0.20 -4.24 9.70
CA VAL A 110 0.92 -3.64 8.99
C VAL A 110 0.68 -3.75 7.49
N GLU A 111 0.77 -2.63 6.79
CA GLU A 111 0.66 -2.58 5.33
C GLU A 111 1.96 -2.99 4.65
N TYR A 112 1.86 -3.51 3.44
CA TYR A 112 3.01 -3.81 2.58
C TYR A 112 2.54 -3.96 1.14
N THR A 113 3.43 -3.76 0.17
CA THR A 113 3.16 -3.87 -1.25
C THR A 113 3.93 -5.07 -1.82
N LEU A 114 3.24 -5.90 -2.61
CA LEU A 114 3.87 -6.90 -3.46
C LEU A 114 3.65 -6.55 -4.93
N GLN A 115 4.74 -6.29 -5.65
CA GLN A 115 4.73 -6.01 -7.09
C GLN A 115 5.03 -7.30 -7.85
N VAL A 116 4.26 -7.60 -8.90
CA VAL A 116 4.33 -8.87 -9.62
C VAL A 116 4.33 -8.62 -11.13
N PHE A 117 5.34 -9.15 -11.82
CA PHE A 117 5.31 -9.26 -13.28
C PHE A 117 4.44 -10.44 -13.69
N SER A 118 3.60 -10.24 -14.69
CA SER A 118 2.73 -11.28 -15.26
C SER A 118 2.81 -11.25 -16.78
N ASP A 119 2.98 -12.42 -17.40
CA ASP A 119 2.90 -12.58 -18.86
C ASP A 119 1.55 -13.16 -19.32
N GLY A 120 0.63 -13.34 -18.37
CA GLY A 120 -0.70 -13.87 -18.58
C GLY A 120 -0.84 -15.35 -18.20
N GLU A 121 0.25 -16.10 -18.14
CA GLU A 121 0.23 -17.51 -17.71
C GLU A 121 1.09 -17.73 -16.46
N HIS A 122 2.19 -17.00 -16.35
CA HIS A 122 3.17 -17.10 -15.29
C HIS A 122 3.32 -15.76 -14.59
N VAL A 123 3.72 -15.83 -13.32
CA VAL A 123 4.05 -14.67 -12.52
C VAL A 123 5.50 -14.73 -12.05
N LEU A 124 6.12 -13.55 -11.96
CA LEU A 124 7.42 -13.36 -11.35
C LEU A 124 7.28 -12.27 -10.26
N PRO A 125 7.07 -12.67 -8.98
CA PRO A 125 6.88 -11.73 -7.88
C PRO A 125 8.22 -11.11 -7.44
N LEU A 126 8.19 -9.83 -7.05
CA LEU A 126 9.33 -9.06 -6.56
C LEU A 126 9.41 -9.11 -5.01
N PRO A 127 10.51 -8.67 -4.39
CA PRO A 127 10.55 -8.45 -2.94
C PRO A 127 9.37 -7.63 -2.41
N VAL A 128 8.98 -7.90 -1.16
CA VAL A 128 7.97 -7.07 -0.48
C VAL A 128 8.57 -5.72 -0.13
N VAL A 129 7.80 -4.68 -0.43
CA VAL A 129 8.10 -3.29 -0.07
C VAL A 129 7.12 -2.84 1.01
N HIS A 130 7.54 -1.98 1.91
CA HIS A 130 6.63 -1.23 2.77
C HIS A 130 6.69 0.25 2.44
N ASP A 131 5.60 0.79 1.94
CA ASP A 131 5.43 2.21 1.67
C ASP A 131 4.90 2.97 2.89
N HIS A 132 5.21 4.26 2.95
CA HIS A 132 4.71 5.19 3.95
C HIS A 132 3.76 6.20 3.28
N PRO A 133 2.47 5.86 3.13
CA PRO A 133 1.52 6.65 2.33
C PRO A 133 1.09 7.97 2.97
N HIS A 134 1.39 8.19 4.25
CA HIS A 134 0.98 9.39 4.99
C HIS A 134 2.02 10.50 4.92
N TYR A 135 1.58 11.75 4.81
CA TYR A 135 2.47 12.90 4.78
C TYR A 135 3.26 13.09 6.10
N CYS A 136 2.62 12.85 7.26
CA CYS A 136 3.27 12.93 8.58
C CYS A 136 3.51 11.53 9.18
N PRO A 137 4.40 11.44 10.20
CA PRO A 137 4.53 10.25 11.04
C PRO A 137 3.21 9.84 11.72
N ASP A 138 3.17 8.62 12.24
CA ASP A 138 2.06 8.07 13.04
C ASP A 138 0.69 8.09 12.34
N PHE A 139 0.70 7.88 11.02
CA PHE A 139 -0.52 7.88 10.19
C PHE A 139 -1.30 9.20 10.26
N MET A 140 -0.60 10.31 10.55
CA MET A 140 -1.18 11.65 10.59
C MET A 140 -1.04 12.37 9.25
N GLY A 141 -1.90 13.38 9.06
CA GLY A 141 -1.93 14.17 7.83
C GLY A 141 -2.62 13.45 6.67
N SER A 142 -2.70 14.13 5.53
CA SER A 142 -3.34 13.61 4.33
C SER A 142 -2.60 12.38 3.77
N GLU A 143 -3.34 11.40 3.26
CA GLU A 143 -2.78 10.38 2.37
C GLU A 143 -2.14 11.07 1.15
N CYS A 144 -0.97 10.59 0.76
CA CYS A 144 -0.20 11.11 -0.35
C CYS A 144 0.28 9.94 -1.22
N GLY A 145 1.06 10.23 -2.26
CA GLY A 145 1.58 9.19 -3.15
C GLY A 145 2.78 8.42 -2.58
N GLY A 146 2.95 8.31 -1.26
CA GLY A 146 4.11 7.69 -0.62
C GLY A 146 5.25 8.67 -0.33
N MET A 147 5.62 8.84 0.94
CA MET A 147 6.76 9.69 1.35
C MET A 147 8.11 8.94 1.37
N GLY A 148 8.09 7.64 1.10
CA GLY A 148 9.27 6.79 1.08
C GLY A 148 8.91 5.34 1.39
N SER A 149 9.80 4.43 1.03
CA SER A 149 9.56 3.00 1.18
C SER A 149 10.82 2.25 1.61
N VAL A 150 10.62 1.06 2.19
CA VAL A 150 11.70 0.19 2.69
C VAL A 150 11.52 -1.25 2.21
N MET A 151 12.61 -1.97 2.01
CA MET A 151 12.63 -3.36 1.56
C MET A 151 13.85 -4.09 2.15
N GLY A 152 13.69 -5.38 2.42
CA GLY A 152 14.75 -6.26 2.91
C GLY A 152 14.87 -6.31 4.44
N PRO A 153 15.91 -6.96 4.97
CA PRO A 153 16.04 -7.17 6.41
C PRO A 153 16.28 -5.86 7.16
N GLY A 154 15.76 -5.82 8.38
CA GLY A 154 16.18 -4.86 9.40
C GLY A 154 17.10 -5.56 10.41
N MET A 155 17.59 -4.81 11.39
CA MET A 155 18.36 -5.37 12.49
C MET A 155 17.53 -6.37 13.30
N ASP A 156 18.20 -7.17 14.13
CA ASP A 156 17.53 -8.07 15.05
C ASP A 156 16.86 -7.28 16.20
N TYR A 157 15.54 -7.29 16.23
CA TYR A 157 14.74 -6.66 17.28
C TYR A 157 14.41 -7.61 18.45
N GLY A 158 14.91 -8.84 18.44
CA GLY A 158 14.57 -9.86 19.44
C GLY A 158 13.14 -10.39 19.30
N ILE A 159 12.58 -10.32 18.08
CA ILE A 159 11.22 -10.73 17.78
C ILE A 159 11.24 -12.08 17.05
N GLU A 160 10.75 -13.12 17.72
CA GLU A 160 10.63 -14.46 17.14
C GLU A 160 9.36 -14.62 16.31
N ASP A 161 9.48 -15.18 15.10
CA ASP A 161 8.34 -15.64 14.29
C ASP A 161 8.26 -17.17 14.31
N LYS A 162 7.04 -17.68 14.45
CA LYS A 162 6.74 -19.12 14.50
C LYS A 162 6.62 -19.74 13.11
N LEU A 163 6.42 -18.92 12.08
CA LEU A 163 6.34 -19.36 10.69
C LEU A 163 7.70 -19.22 10.00
N PRO A 164 8.00 -20.07 9.01
CA PRO A 164 9.32 -20.10 8.38
C PRO A 164 9.60 -18.80 7.63
N ARG A 165 10.87 -18.33 7.71
CA ARG A 165 11.39 -17.27 6.84
C ARG A 165 11.58 -17.71 5.38
N ARG A 166 11.60 -19.02 5.11
CA ARG A 166 11.65 -19.55 3.75
C ARG A 166 10.24 -19.86 3.26
N GLY A 167 9.93 -19.37 2.06
CA GLY A 167 8.77 -19.74 1.25
C GLY A 167 9.20 -20.30 -0.09
N LYS A 168 8.25 -20.82 -0.87
CA LYS A 168 8.43 -21.27 -2.26
C LYS A 168 9.02 -20.16 -3.13
N TRP A 169 8.56 -18.93 -2.94
CA TRP A 169 8.92 -17.78 -3.78
C TRP A 169 9.99 -16.87 -3.17
N VAL A 170 10.45 -17.18 -1.95
CA VAL A 170 11.50 -16.42 -1.27
C VAL A 170 12.86 -16.94 -1.72
N LEU A 171 13.48 -16.23 -2.66
CA LEU A 171 14.77 -16.64 -3.23
C LEU A 171 15.96 -16.33 -2.30
N GLN A 172 15.84 -15.26 -1.50
CA GLN A 172 16.90 -14.74 -0.62
C GLN A 172 16.29 -13.87 0.48
N GLU A 173 17.09 -13.48 1.49
CA GLU A 173 16.58 -12.82 2.70
C GLU A 173 15.96 -11.45 2.43
N ASN A 174 16.48 -10.68 1.48
CA ASN A 174 15.97 -9.34 1.19
C ASN A 174 14.59 -9.30 0.50
N TYR A 175 13.98 -10.45 0.22
CA TYR A 175 12.58 -10.52 -0.21
C TYR A 175 11.60 -10.13 0.88
N LEU A 176 12.04 -10.22 2.14
CA LEU A 176 11.21 -10.06 3.32
C LEU A 176 11.62 -8.83 4.10
N THR A 177 10.62 -8.06 4.54
CA THR A 177 10.79 -7.05 5.57
C THR A 177 10.77 -7.70 6.96
N PRO A 178 11.19 -7.02 8.05
CA PRO A 178 11.17 -7.59 9.40
C PRO A 178 9.80 -8.07 9.90
N PHE A 179 8.72 -7.61 9.27
CA PHE A 179 7.34 -7.90 9.65
C PHE A 179 6.65 -8.92 8.75
N ILE A 180 7.29 -9.41 7.67
CA ILE A 180 6.72 -10.41 6.76
C ILE A 180 7.59 -11.68 6.75
N ASN A 181 6.96 -12.85 6.80
CA ASN A 181 7.62 -14.17 6.73
C ASN A 181 7.34 -14.88 5.39
N GLY A 182 7.99 -16.02 5.17
CA GLY A 182 7.92 -16.72 3.88
C GLY A 182 6.53 -17.30 3.57
N TRP A 183 5.79 -17.73 4.59
CA TRP A 183 4.40 -18.19 4.40
C TRP A 183 3.48 -17.04 3.99
N GLU A 184 3.63 -15.87 4.63
CA GLU A 184 2.88 -14.66 4.29
C GLU A 184 3.19 -14.17 2.88
N TYR A 185 4.46 -14.23 2.48
CA TYR A 185 4.90 -13.91 1.13
C TYR A 185 4.24 -14.85 0.10
N ASP A 186 4.39 -16.17 0.26
CA ASP A 186 3.81 -17.16 -0.66
C ASP A 186 2.29 -17.03 -0.76
N ARG A 187 1.62 -16.78 0.36
CA ARG A 187 0.17 -16.58 0.41
C ARG A 187 -0.25 -15.30 -0.31
N THR A 188 0.54 -14.24 -0.21
CA THR A 188 0.34 -13.01 -0.99
C THR A 188 0.44 -13.29 -2.48
N VAL A 189 1.48 -14.00 -2.92
CA VAL A 189 1.64 -14.40 -4.33
C VAL A 189 0.42 -15.18 -4.81
N GLU A 190 -0.05 -16.15 -4.03
CA GLU A 190 -1.24 -16.94 -4.37
C GLU A 190 -2.51 -16.09 -4.52
N ILE A 191 -2.71 -15.09 -3.65
CA ILE A 191 -3.86 -14.17 -3.75
C ILE A 191 -3.81 -13.38 -5.06
N ILE A 192 -2.63 -12.85 -5.42
CA ILE A 192 -2.45 -12.09 -6.66
C ILE A 192 -2.65 -13.01 -7.88
N GLN A 193 -2.07 -14.22 -7.88
CA GLN A 193 -2.26 -15.21 -8.95
C GLN A 193 -3.73 -15.55 -9.17
N LYS A 194 -4.46 -15.88 -8.10
CA LYS A 194 -5.91 -16.15 -8.17
C LYS A 194 -6.71 -14.96 -8.70
N THR A 195 -6.26 -13.74 -8.40
CA THR A 195 -6.89 -12.53 -8.94
C THR A 195 -6.66 -12.41 -10.44
N ILE A 196 -5.43 -12.66 -10.92
CA ILE A 196 -5.11 -12.69 -12.36
C ILE A 196 -5.97 -13.73 -13.09
N GLU A 197 -6.01 -14.96 -12.58
CA GLU A 197 -6.81 -16.05 -13.16
C GLU A 197 -8.31 -15.72 -13.19
N ALA A 198 -8.82 -15.07 -12.14
CA ALA A 198 -10.21 -14.63 -12.07
C ALA A 198 -10.51 -13.56 -13.12
N MET A 199 -9.63 -12.57 -13.29
CA MET A 199 -9.79 -11.55 -14.33
C MET A 199 -9.79 -12.17 -15.73
N GLU A 200 -8.91 -13.12 -16.00
CA GLU A 200 -8.89 -13.83 -17.29
C GLU A 200 -10.19 -14.60 -17.52
N LYS A 201 -10.73 -15.28 -16.50
CA LYS A 201 -12.02 -15.97 -16.61
C LYS A 201 -13.21 -15.03 -16.86
N GLU A 202 -13.20 -13.83 -16.28
CA GLU A 202 -14.27 -12.84 -16.52
C GLU A 202 -14.18 -12.17 -17.89
N THR A 203 -12.97 -11.95 -18.39
CA THR A 203 -12.73 -11.10 -19.58
C THR A 203 -12.38 -11.88 -20.84
N GLY A 204 -11.88 -13.11 -20.70
CA GLY A 204 -11.25 -13.87 -21.78
C GLY A 204 -9.87 -13.34 -22.19
N GLU A 205 -9.30 -12.39 -21.44
CA GLU A 205 -8.02 -11.75 -21.75
C GLU A 205 -6.95 -12.07 -20.69
N LYS A 206 -5.76 -12.45 -21.15
CA LYS A 206 -4.57 -12.68 -20.33
C LYS A 206 -4.00 -11.38 -19.77
N TYR A 207 -3.71 -11.33 -18.47
CA TYR A 207 -3.09 -10.15 -17.82
C TYR A 207 -1.59 -10.08 -18.07
N LYS A 208 -1.17 -9.14 -18.92
CA LYS A 208 0.23 -8.86 -19.23
C LYS A 208 0.69 -7.52 -18.67
N GLY A 209 1.79 -7.51 -17.95
CA GLY A 209 2.39 -6.31 -17.38
C GLY A 209 2.67 -6.47 -15.89
N VAL A 210 2.49 -5.38 -15.14
CA VAL A 210 2.71 -5.36 -13.68
C VAL A 210 1.38 -5.26 -12.97
N ILE A 211 1.17 -6.13 -12.00
CA ILE A 211 0.11 -5.98 -11.00
C ILE A 211 0.77 -5.84 -9.62
N SER A 212 0.40 -4.79 -8.91
CA SER A 212 0.92 -4.49 -7.57
C SER A 212 -0.24 -4.58 -6.58
N GLY A 213 -0.15 -5.47 -5.60
CA GLY A 213 -1.11 -5.54 -4.51
C GLY A 213 -0.64 -4.70 -3.33
N GLN A 214 -1.40 -3.67 -2.96
CA GLN A 214 -1.27 -3.06 -1.63
C GLN A 214 -1.99 -3.98 -0.65
N MET A 215 -1.23 -4.54 0.27
CA MET A 215 -1.63 -5.57 1.22
C MET A 215 -1.64 -5.01 2.63
N MET A 216 -2.36 -5.71 3.49
CA MET A 216 -2.32 -5.55 4.94
C MET A 216 -2.25 -6.92 5.60
N LEU A 217 -1.43 -7.02 6.64
CA LEU A 217 -1.36 -8.21 7.48
C LEU A 217 -2.40 -8.11 8.60
N THR A 218 -3.60 -8.65 8.36
CA THR A 218 -4.73 -8.51 9.29
C THR A 218 -4.78 -9.66 10.31
N PRO A 219 -5.34 -9.42 11.51
CA PRO A 219 -5.46 -10.45 12.53
C PRO A 219 -6.38 -11.62 12.18
N TYR A 220 -7.24 -11.51 11.16
CA TYR A 220 -8.21 -12.56 10.83
C TYR A 220 -7.90 -13.31 9.54
N TRP A 221 -7.34 -12.63 8.56
CA TRP A 221 -6.98 -13.22 7.28
C TRP A 221 -5.48 -13.42 7.11
N GLY A 222 -4.64 -12.75 7.90
CA GLY A 222 -3.23 -12.60 7.57
C GLY A 222 -3.11 -11.71 6.31
N PRO A 223 -2.40 -12.15 5.25
CA PRO A 223 -2.34 -11.42 3.99
C PRO A 223 -3.72 -11.07 3.44
N THR A 224 -4.01 -9.77 3.33
CA THR A 224 -5.30 -9.22 2.90
C THR A 224 -5.06 -8.12 1.89
N VAL A 225 -5.73 -8.15 0.74
CA VAL A 225 -5.57 -7.10 -0.29
C VAL A 225 -6.41 -5.89 0.09
N LEU A 226 -5.81 -4.71 0.11
CA LEU A 226 -6.50 -3.42 0.22
C LEU A 226 -6.91 -2.91 -1.15
N GLU A 227 -5.98 -2.87 -2.09
CA GLU A 227 -6.20 -2.43 -3.48
C GLU A 227 -5.12 -2.97 -4.42
N TYR A 228 -5.38 -2.86 -5.73
CA TYR A 228 -4.44 -3.19 -6.79
C TYR A 228 -4.06 -1.97 -7.62
N TYR A 229 -2.82 -1.94 -8.09
CA TYR A 229 -2.35 -1.08 -9.16
C TYR A 229 -1.98 -1.92 -10.38
N SER A 230 -2.31 -1.45 -11.58
CA SER A 230 -1.95 -2.08 -12.85
C SER A 230 -0.64 -1.54 -13.42
N ARG A 231 0.28 -1.20 -12.51
CA ARG A 231 1.58 -0.59 -12.75
C ARG A 231 2.48 -0.79 -11.54
N LEU A 232 3.75 -0.43 -11.68
CA LEU A 232 4.65 -0.30 -10.54
C LEU A 232 4.20 0.83 -9.60
N GLY A 233 4.44 0.63 -8.31
CA GLY A 233 4.25 1.64 -7.27
C GLY A 233 5.34 2.72 -7.35
N ASP A 234 5.07 3.88 -6.77
CA ASP A 234 6.04 4.96 -6.65
C ASP A 234 5.86 5.55 -5.25
N PRO A 235 6.82 5.38 -4.31
CA PRO A 235 8.25 5.12 -4.56
C PRO A 235 8.68 3.63 -4.57
N GLU A 236 7.76 2.66 -4.54
CA GLU A 236 8.13 1.25 -4.40
C GLU A 236 8.95 0.70 -5.58
N ALA A 237 8.75 1.21 -6.81
CA ALA A 237 9.58 0.86 -7.96
C ALA A 237 11.04 1.25 -7.74
N VAL A 238 11.29 2.47 -7.26
CA VAL A 238 12.64 2.98 -7.00
C VAL A 238 13.30 2.21 -5.86
N ASN A 239 12.52 1.60 -4.98
CA ASN A 239 13.06 0.80 -3.89
C ASN A 239 13.52 -0.59 -4.32
N VAL A 240 12.96 -1.15 -5.41
CA VAL A 240 13.25 -2.52 -5.87
C VAL A 240 14.10 -2.54 -7.13
N LEU A 241 13.68 -1.83 -8.18
CA LEU A 241 14.28 -1.95 -9.51
C LEU A 241 15.80 -1.66 -9.56
N PRO A 242 16.37 -0.73 -8.77
CA PRO A 242 17.80 -0.43 -8.87
C PRO A 242 18.74 -1.56 -8.46
N ILE A 243 18.22 -2.60 -7.80
CA ILE A 243 19.00 -3.79 -7.41
C ILE A 243 18.66 -5.02 -8.26
N VAL A 244 17.79 -4.89 -9.27
CA VAL A 244 17.49 -5.95 -10.24
C VAL A 244 18.51 -5.88 -11.37
N GLU A 245 19.32 -6.93 -11.52
CA GLU A 245 20.46 -6.97 -12.45
C GLU A 245 20.01 -7.30 -13.89
N ASN A 246 19.02 -8.19 -14.05
CA ASN A 246 18.55 -8.67 -15.36
C ASN A 246 17.18 -8.12 -15.77
N LEU A 247 16.86 -6.86 -15.41
CA LEU A 247 15.55 -6.26 -15.69
C LEU A 247 15.17 -6.28 -17.18
N LEU A 248 16.14 -6.07 -18.08
CA LEU A 248 15.88 -6.12 -19.53
C LEU A 248 15.41 -7.50 -19.98
N GLU A 249 16.09 -8.57 -19.52
CA GLU A 249 15.72 -9.95 -19.83
C GLU A 249 14.32 -10.29 -19.30
N VAL A 250 13.99 -9.84 -18.09
CA VAL A 250 12.64 -9.99 -17.51
C VAL A 250 11.59 -9.29 -18.37
N CYS A 251 11.87 -8.06 -18.83
CA CYS A 251 10.96 -7.32 -19.71
C CYS A 251 10.76 -8.02 -21.06
N GLU A 252 11.83 -8.53 -21.68
CA GLU A 252 11.76 -9.29 -22.93
C GLU A 252 10.91 -10.56 -22.75
N ALA A 253 11.15 -11.32 -21.68
CA ALA A 253 10.38 -12.52 -21.38
C ALA A 253 8.90 -12.24 -21.06
N LEU A 254 8.59 -11.08 -20.46
CA LEU A 254 7.21 -10.64 -20.24
C LEU A 254 6.50 -10.38 -21.57
N ILE A 255 7.17 -9.69 -22.51
CA ILE A 255 6.62 -9.41 -23.85
C ILE A 255 6.40 -10.72 -24.63
N ASP A 256 7.35 -11.65 -24.51
CA ASP A 256 7.39 -12.92 -25.24
C ASP A 256 6.53 -14.05 -24.65
N GLU A 257 5.84 -13.85 -23.52
CA GLU A 257 5.12 -14.92 -22.78
C GLU A 257 6.02 -16.08 -22.34
N LYS A 258 7.21 -15.76 -21.82
CA LYS A 258 8.23 -16.73 -21.40
C LYS A 258 8.78 -16.44 -20.00
N LEU A 259 8.02 -15.81 -19.11
CA LEU A 259 8.51 -15.49 -17.76
C LEU A 259 8.96 -16.74 -16.99
N ASN A 260 8.39 -17.91 -17.27
CA ASN A 260 8.83 -19.19 -16.69
C ASN A 260 10.26 -19.61 -17.06
N ARG A 261 10.88 -18.98 -18.06
CA ARG A 261 12.26 -19.28 -18.50
C ARG A 261 13.30 -18.36 -17.87
N VAL A 262 12.87 -17.28 -17.22
CA VAL A 262 13.76 -16.30 -16.60
C VAL A 262 13.72 -16.45 -15.09
N LYS A 263 14.86 -16.27 -14.45
CA LYS A 263 14.96 -16.13 -12.99
C LYS A 263 15.29 -14.68 -12.67
N LEU A 264 14.71 -14.14 -11.62
CA LEU A 264 15.05 -12.78 -11.17
C LEU A 264 16.46 -12.79 -10.58
N GLU A 265 17.37 -12.04 -11.17
CA GLU A 265 18.69 -11.76 -10.64
C GLU A 265 18.63 -10.43 -9.89
N ILE A 266 18.77 -10.48 -8.57
CA ILE A 266 18.56 -9.33 -7.69
C ILE A 266 19.59 -9.35 -6.57
N GLU A 267 20.26 -8.24 -6.32
CA GLU A 267 21.28 -8.14 -5.28
C GLU A 267 20.65 -8.42 -3.91
N ASN A 268 21.29 -9.24 -3.07
CA ASN A 268 20.83 -9.52 -1.70
C ASN A 268 21.17 -8.36 -0.75
N LYS A 269 20.49 -7.22 -0.93
CA LYS A 269 20.64 -5.99 -0.14
C LYS A 269 19.29 -5.46 0.31
N ALA A 270 19.25 -4.90 1.52
CA ALA A 270 18.16 -4.03 1.97
C ALA A 270 18.23 -2.69 1.23
N THR A 271 17.09 -2.06 1.03
CA THR A 271 16.97 -0.75 0.37
C THR A 271 15.99 0.16 1.11
N VAL A 272 16.28 1.46 1.04
CA VAL A 272 15.42 2.53 1.54
C VAL A 272 15.35 3.64 0.50
N VAL A 273 14.14 4.13 0.27
CA VAL A 273 13.86 5.35 -0.49
C VAL A 273 13.19 6.35 0.43
N LYS A 274 13.67 7.60 0.43
CA LYS A 274 12.97 8.74 1.05
C LYS A 274 12.64 9.79 0.00
N CYS A 275 11.38 10.18 -0.06
CA CYS A 275 10.91 11.23 -0.96
C CYS A 275 11.01 12.60 -0.27
N PHE A 276 11.49 13.57 -1.04
CA PHE A 276 11.62 14.97 -0.65
C PHE A 276 10.64 15.80 -1.47
N ALA A 277 9.76 16.53 -0.80
CA ALA A 277 8.72 17.32 -1.43
C ALA A 277 8.79 18.79 -0.97
N PRO A 278 8.46 19.78 -1.83
CA PRO A 278 8.34 21.15 -1.39
C PRO A 278 7.16 21.26 -0.41
N ARG A 279 7.33 22.08 0.63
CA ARG A 279 6.23 22.38 1.55
C ARG A 279 5.01 22.90 0.79
N GLY A 280 3.85 22.37 1.16
CA GLY A 280 2.59 22.54 0.43
C GLY A 280 2.13 21.25 -0.25
N TYR A 281 3.00 20.28 -0.53
CA TYR A 281 2.55 18.92 -0.84
C TYR A 281 1.85 18.26 0.37
N PRO A 282 0.81 17.43 0.21
CA PRO A 282 0.10 17.09 -1.03
C PRO A 282 -1.06 18.03 -1.40
N ASP A 283 -1.47 18.91 -0.49
CA ASP A 283 -2.75 19.65 -0.60
C ASP A 283 -2.62 20.99 -1.33
N HIS A 284 -1.56 21.74 -1.05
CA HIS A 284 -1.23 23.09 -1.55
C HIS A 284 -0.11 23.08 -2.61
N ARG A 285 -0.15 22.12 -3.54
CA ARG A 285 0.92 21.88 -4.54
C ARG A 285 1.32 23.11 -5.37
N ARG A 286 0.39 24.05 -5.60
CA ARG A 286 0.67 25.29 -6.34
C ARG A 286 1.70 26.17 -5.63
N GLU A 287 1.68 26.19 -4.29
CA GLU A 287 2.60 26.99 -3.49
C GLU A 287 4.03 26.44 -3.55
N GLY A 288 4.16 25.11 -3.61
CA GLY A 288 5.43 24.41 -3.74
C GLY A 288 5.98 24.29 -5.16
N LYS A 289 5.31 24.85 -6.18
CA LYS A 289 5.76 24.82 -7.59
C LYS A 289 6.71 25.99 -7.89
N GLY A 290 7.65 25.77 -8.82
CA GLY A 290 8.57 26.77 -9.34
C GLY A 290 9.69 27.16 -8.38
N LYS A 291 9.96 26.33 -7.36
CA LYS A 291 11.04 26.57 -6.40
C LYS A 291 12.33 25.98 -6.94
N GLU A 292 13.43 26.73 -6.86
CA GLU A 292 14.73 26.29 -7.37
C GLU A 292 15.32 25.24 -6.44
N LEU A 293 15.60 24.05 -6.99
CA LEU A 293 16.29 22.96 -6.33
C LEU A 293 17.79 23.21 -6.32
N LEU A 294 18.36 23.26 -5.13
CA LEU A 294 19.80 23.31 -4.90
C LEU A 294 20.24 21.92 -4.43
N ILE A 295 21.01 21.23 -5.27
CA ILE A 295 21.46 19.87 -5.00
C ILE A 295 22.94 19.71 -5.37
N ASN A 296 23.71 19.07 -4.49
CA ASN A 296 25.06 18.60 -4.80
C ASN A 296 25.07 17.08 -4.96
N GLU A 297 24.67 16.63 -6.15
CA GLU A 297 24.53 15.20 -6.47
C GLU A 297 25.85 14.44 -6.31
N SER A 298 26.99 15.04 -6.66
CA SER A 298 28.30 14.42 -6.50
C SER A 298 28.63 14.09 -5.04
N GLU A 299 28.31 14.99 -4.10
CA GLU A 299 28.55 14.72 -2.66
C GLU A 299 27.60 13.68 -2.09
N ILE A 300 26.36 13.62 -2.60
CA ILE A 300 25.36 12.60 -2.25
C ILE A 300 25.84 11.22 -2.74
N GLU A 301 26.24 11.11 -4.00
CA GLU A 301 26.69 9.86 -4.63
C GLU A 301 27.98 9.32 -4.03
N LYS A 302 28.96 10.19 -3.71
CA LYS A 302 30.20 9.79 -3.02
C LYS A 302 29.94 9.11 -1.67
N ARG A 303 28.80 9.40 -1.04
CA ARG A 303 28.38 8.82 0.23
C ARG A 303 27.48 7.60 0.06
N GLY A 304 27.35 7.06 -1.15
CA GLY A 304 26.62 5.82 -1.43
C GLY A 304 25.10 5.96 -1.46
N VAL A 305 24.60 7.17 -1.77
CA VAL A 305 23.17 7.45 -1.96
C VAL A 305 22.95 7.87 -3.41
N ARG A 306 21.95 7.29 -4.08
CA ARG A 306 21.59 7.64 -5.45
C ARG A 306 20.42 8.62 -5.45
N VAL A 307 20.46 9.57 -6.37
CA VAL A 307 19.39 10.57 -6.57
C VAL A 307 18.48 10.13 -7.72
N TYR A 308 17.17 10.17 -7.50
CA TYR A 308 16.16 10.05 -8.53
C TYR A 308 15.32 11.33 -8.55
N TYR A 309 15.10 11.90 -9.73
CA TYR A 309 14.31 13.10 -9.90
C TYR A 309 12.85 12.73 -10.18
N GLY A 310 11.92 13.28 -9.40
CA GLY A 310 10.49 13.12 -9.57
C GLY A 310 9.89 14.33 -10.30
N SER A 311 9.10 15.14 -9.57
CA SER A 311 8.43 16.32 -10.09
C SER A 311 9.37 17.53 -10.15
N ILE A 312 10.33 17.48 -11.08
CA ILE A 312 11.26 18.56 -11.41
C ILE A 312 11.19 18.86 -12.91
N TYR A 313 11.36 20.13 -13.29
CA TYR A 313 11.54 20.53 -14.69
C TYR A 313 12.71 21.50 -14.81
N LEU A 314 13.35 21.51 -15.98
CA LEU A 314 14.43 22.43 -16.30
C LEU A 314 13.88 23.71 -16.94
N ASP A 315 14.26 24.86 -16.40
CA ASP A 315 13.97 26.17 -16.97
C ASP A 315 15.18 27.08 -16.81
N SER A 316 15.68 27.63 -17.93
CA SER A 316 16.80 28.58 -17.95
C SER A 316 18.04 28.09 -17.20
N GLY A 317 18.34 26.79 -17.31
CA GLY A 317 19.47 26.12 -16.64
C GLY A 317 19.25 25.81 -15.15
N LYS A 318 18.04 26.04 -14.62
CA LYS A 318 17.68 25.76 -13.23
C LYS A 318 16.73 24.57 -13.14
N MET A 319 16.91 23.75 -12.11
CA MET A 319 15.95 22.72 -11.73
C MET A 319 14.86 23.33 -10.86
N LEU A 320 13.61 23.29 -11.32
CA LEU A 320 12.46 23.87 -10.63
C LEU A 320 11.46 22.78 -10.22
N THR A 321 10.87 22.93 -9.03
CA THR A 321 9.86 21.99 -8.52
C THR A 321 8.53 22.06 -9.27
N GLY A 322 7.91 20.91 -9.52
CA GLY A 322 6.56 20.81 -10.09
C GLY A 322 5.42 20.93 -9.08
N GLY A 323 5.74 20.97 -7.78
CA GLY A 323 4.78 21.04 -6.67
C GLY A 323 4.36 19.68 -6.09
N SER A 324 4.94 18.57 -6.59
CA SER A 324 4.84 17.23 -6.00
C SER A 324 6.21 16.79 -5.45
N ARG A 325 6.36 15.53 -5.03
CA ARG A 325 7.64 14.90 -4.65
C ARG A 325 8.70 15.23 -5.70
N ALA A 326 9.73 15.96 -5.30
CA ALA A 326 10.74 16.55 -6.19
C ALA A 326 11.90 15.60 -6.41
N VAL A 327 12.39 14.98 -5.35
CA VAL A 327 13.58 14.12 -5.37
C VAL A 327 13.34 12.90 -4.49
N GLU A 328 13.89 11.76 -4.89
CA GLU A 328 13.91 10.54 -4.10
C GLU A 328 15.37 10.14 -3.88
N LEU A 329 15.74 9.94 -2.62
CA LEU A 329 17.06 9.46 -2.26
C LEU A 329 16.99 7.97 -1.98
N PHE A 330 17.77 7.20 -2.73
CA PHE A 330 17.85 5.74 -2.64
C PHE A 330 19.18 5.32 -2.00
N SER A 331 19.12 4.40 -1.04
CA SER A 331 20.31 3.78 -0.45
C SER A 331 20.11 2.27 -0.33
N LYS A 332 21.18 1.50 -0.56
CA LYS A 332 21.21 0.04 -0.38
C LYS A 332 22.31 -0.42 0.57
N GLY A 333 22.09 -1.48 1.33
CA GLY A 333 23.00 -1.91 2.41
C GLY A 333 22.60 -3.29 2.95
N ASP A 334 23.19 -3.68 4.07
CA ASP A 334 22.86 -4.99 4.67
C ASP A 334 21.57 -4.91 5.51
N PHE A 335 21.27 -3.74 6.07
CA PHE A 335 20.07 -3.49 6.87
C PHE A 335 19.36 -2.19 6.48
N ILE A 336 18.04 -2.16 6.63
CA ILE A 336 17.19 -0.98 6.39
C ILE A 336 17.71 0.26 7.15
N GLU A 337 18.09 0.10 8.41
CA GLU A 337 18.49 1.19 9.30
C GLU A 337 19.80 1.83 8.88
N GLU A 338 20.73 1.04 8.38
CA GLU A 338 21.98 1.54 7.80
C GLU A 338 21.70 2.44 6.60
N CYS A 339 20.79 2.00 5.72
CA CYS A 339 20.39 2.72 4.52
C CYS A 339 19.69 4.04 4.87
N SER A 340 18.74 3.99 5.81
CA SER A 340 18.02 5.17 6.30
C SER A 340 19.00 6.19 6.91
N SER A 341 19.91 5.74 7.77
CA SER A 341 20.94 6.59 8.38
C SER A 341 21.85 7.24 7.35
N ARG A 342 22.19 6.52 6.27
CA ARG A 342 23.00 7.06 5.17
C ARG A 342 22.29 8.17 4.40
N ILE A 343 20.99 8.02 4.14
CA ILE A 343 20.17 9.07 3.51
C ILE A 343 20.12 10.31 4.40
N GLU A 344 19.90 10.16 5.71
CA GLU A 344 19.83 11.32 6.62
C GLU A 344 21.14 12.13 6.64
N ARG A 345 22.29 11.45 6.56
CA ARG A 345 23.61 12.12 6.51
C ARG A 345 23.87 12.97 5.28
N VAL A 346 23.08 12.82 4.22
CA VAL A 346 23.27 13.58 2.96
C VAL A 346 22.20 14.64 2.72
N THR A 347 21.24 14.78 3.64
CA THR A 347 20.15 15.76 3.54
C THR A 347 20.64 17.21 3.46
N GLU A 348 21.80 17.52 4.06
CA GLU A 348 22.42 18.85 4.00
C GLU A 348 22.81 19.30 2.57
N TYR A 349 22.97 18.35 1.63
CA TYR A 349 23.33 18.63 0.25
C TYR A 349 22.12 18.89 -0.66
N LEU A 350 20.92 18.95 -0.09
CA LEU A 350 19.66 19.07 -0.81
C LEU A 350 18.76 20.11 -0.14
N SER A 351 18.40 21.19 -0.84
CA SER A 351 17.50 22.22 -0.33
C SER A 351 16.74 22.95 -1.43
N LEU A 352 15.77 23.78 -1.06
CA LEU A 352 15.09 24.69 -1.98
C LEU A 352 15.48 26.14 -1.69
N ARG A 353 15.70 26.93 -2.74
CA ARG A 353 15.96 28.37 -2.59
C ARG A 353 14.68 29.06 -2.06
N ASN A 354 14.79 29.71 -0.90
CA ASN A 354 13.71 30.48 -0.25
C ASN A 354 12.41 29.68 -0.05
N TRP A 355 12.49 28.36 0.13
CA TRP A 355 11.35 27.50 0.41
C TRP A 355 11.77 26.30 1.24
N GLU A 356 10.83 25.69 1.96
CA GLU A 356 11.11 24.49 2.76
C GLU A 356 10.99 23.24 1.88
N LEU A 357 12.00 22.37 1.97
CA LEU A 357 11.97 21.02 1.45
C LEU A 357 11.77 20.06 2.62
N PHE A 358 10.79 19.17 2.50
CA PHE A 358 10.37 18.28 3.58
C PHE A 358 10.51 16.82 3.16
N HIS A 359 10.89 15.98 4.13
CA HIS A 359 10.89 14.52 4.05
C HIS A 359 10.53 13.91 5.41
N ARG A 360 10.27 12.60 5.45
CA ARG A 360 10.01 11.84 6.68
C ARG A 360 11.29 11.13 7.17
N PRO A 361 11.97 11.64 8.22
CA PRO A 361 13.28 11.13 8.65
C PRO A 361 13.20 9.74 9.30
N GLU A 362 12.06 9.38 9.87
CA GLU A 362 11.84 8.12 10.59
C GLU A 362 11.65 6.90 9.67
N ILE A 363 11.43 7.11 8.36
CA ILE A 363 11.32 6.03 7.36
C ILE A 363 12.59 5.17 7.42
N GLY A 364 12.43 3.89 7.72
CA GLY A 364 13.56 2.96 7.89
C GLY A 364 14.43 3.20 9.11
N SER A 365 14.02 4.03 10.07
CA SER A 365 14.72 4.15 11.36
C SER A 365 14.48 2.91 12.22
N GLU A 366 15.41 2.60 13.12
CA GLU A 366 15.33 1.45 14.03
C GLU A 366 14.02 1.45 14.83
N ASN A 367 13.64 2.59 15.40
CA ASN A 367 12.43 2.70 16.21
C ASN A 367 11.16 2.44 15.37
N ALA A 368 11.08 3.02 14.16
CA ALA A 368 9.93 2.80 13.28
C ALA A 368 9.82 1.33 12.86
N MET A 369 10.93 0.71 12.46
CA MET A 369 10.93 -0.68 12.02
C MET A 369 10.63 -1.66 13.16
N ARG A 370 11.12 -1.39 14.38
CA ARG A 370 10.81 -2.17 15.59
C ARG A 370 9.32 -2.10 15.92
N ILE A 371 8.73 -0.89 15.96
CA ILE A 371 7.30 -0.71 16.23
C ILE A 371 6.46 -1.50 15.21
N MET A 372 6.80 -1.42 13.92
CA MET A 372 6.09 -2.17 12.89
C MET A 372 6.24 -3.68 13.04
N ALA A 373 7.44 -4.16 13.37
CA ALA A 373 7.64 -5.58 13.63
C ALA A 373 6.79 -6.06 14.82
N GLU A 374 6.68 -5.28 15.89
CA GLU A 374 5.84 -5.58 17.05
C GLU A 374 4.33 -5.57 16.71
N GLU A 375 3.85 -4.58 15.95
CA GLU A 375 2.47 -4.53 15.49
C GLU A 375 2.12 -5.72 14.58
N ALA A 376 3.02 -6.09 13.69
CA ALA A 376 2.84 -7.28 12.86
C ALA A 376 2.69 -8.54 13.71
N GLN A 377 3.50 -8.71 14.77
CA GLN A 377 3.38 -9.89 15.64
C GLN A 377 2.02 -9.99 16.34
N LYS A 378 1.39 -8.86 16.69
CA LYS A 378 0.04 -8.88 17.28
C LYS A 378 -0.97 -9.46 16.29
N ALA A 379 -0.89 -9.08 15.01
CA ALA A 379 -1.72 -9.66 13.95
C ALA A 379 -1.40 -11.15 13.74
N LYS A 380 -0.10 -11.50 13.67
CA LYS A 380 0.39 -12.88 13.51
C LYS A 380 -0.14 -13.83 14.57
N TRP A 381 -0.05 -13.43 15.83
CA TRP A 381 -0.55 -14.24 16.94
C TRP A 381 -2.02 -14.66 16.74
N ARG A 382 -2.85 -13.73 16.24
CA ARG A 382 -4.28 -13.98 16.05
C ARG A 382 -4.55 -14.85 14.82
N TYR A 383 -4.06 -14.48 13.64
CA TYR A 383 -4.42 -15.20 12.42
C TYR A 383 -3.79 -16.60 12.40
N GLN A 384 -2.59 -16.79 12.98
CA GLN A 384 -1.95 -18.11 13.04
C GLN A 384 -2.73 -19.09 13.91
N ARG A 385 -3.39 -18.59 14.98
CA ARG A 385 -4.30 -19.40 15.78
C ARG A 385 -5.53 -19.81 14.96
N LEU A 386 -6.15 -18.86 14.25
CA LEU A 386 -7.31 -19.14 13.39
C LEU A 386 -6.96 -20.11 12.27
N LEU A 387 -5.78 -19.97 11.66
CA LEU A 387 -5.25 -20.89 10.66
C LEU A 387 -5.17 -22.33 11.19
N LYS A 388 -4.61 -22.52 12.40
CA LYS A 388 -4.51 -23.84 13.05
C LYS A 388 -5.88 -24.44 13.37
N GLU A 389 -6.86 -23.60 13.69
CA GLU A 389 -8.23 -24.02 13.97
C GLU A 389 -9.05 -24.27 12.68
N GLY A 390 -8.53 -23.95 11.49
CA GLY A 390 -9.26 -24.04 10.22
C GLY A 390 -10.30 -22.92 10.02
N ARG A 391 -10.11 -21.80 10.72
CA ARG A 391 -11.09 -20.71 10.90
C ARG A 391 -10.58 -19.37 10.38
N LEU A 392 -9.64 -19.39 9.44
CA LEU A 392 -9.09 -18.16 8.86
C LEU A 392 -10.22 -17.37 8.16
N GLY A 393 -10.28 -16.07 8.40
CA GLY A 393 -11.37 -15.22 7.92
C GLY A 393 -12.67 -15.30 8.73
N GLU A 394 -12.75 -16.17 9.76
CA GLU A 394 -13.86 -16.15 10.71
C GLU A 394 -13.69 -15.00 11.71
N GLU A 395 -14.37 -13.89 11.43
CA GLU A 395 -14.48 -12.76 12.36
C GLU A 395 -15.69 -12.86 13.31
N ARG A 396 -15.68 -12.02 14.36
CA ARG A 396 -16.75 -11.93 15.36
C ARG A 396 -18.10 -11.72 14.69
N VAL A 397 -19.05 -12.59 15.02
CA VAL A 397 -20.46 -12.30 14.82
C VAL A 397 -20.79 -11.02 15.58
N SER A 398 -21.26 -9.98 14.89
CA SER A 398 -21.81 -8.81 15.57
C SER A 398 -23.06 -9.26 16.31
N TRP A 399 -23.02 -9.21 17.63
CA TRP A 399 -24.12 -9.64 18.48
C TRP A 399 -24.84 -8.40 19.03
N LEU A 400 -26.14 -8.31 18.76
CA LEU A 400 -26.98 -7.25 19.30
C LEU A 400 -27.79 -7.75 20.50
N PRO A 401 -27.83 -6.99 21.61
CA PRO A 401 -28.86 -7.17 22.62
C PRO A 401 -30.24 -7.08 21.94
N ARG A 402 -31.10 -8.11 22.12
CA ARG A 402 -32.46 -8.27 21.54
C ARG A 402 -32.56 -8.79 20.10
N LYS A 403 -31.56 -8.63 19.23
CA LYS A 403 -31.60 -9.19 17.85
C LYS A 403 -30.75 -10.46 17.67
N GLY A 404 -29.85 -10.78 18.61
CA GLY A 404 -29.00 -11.96 18.53
C GLY A 404 -27.84 -11.75 17.55
N LYS A 405 -27.46 -12.82 16.84
CA LYS A 405 -26.39 -12.78 15.82
C LYS A 405 -26.85 -11.93 14.62
N VAL A 406 -26.03 -10.97 14.19
CA VAL A 406 -26.30 -10.14 13.02
C VAL A 406 -25.13 -10.23 12.04
N GLU A 407 -25.44 -10.57 10.79
CA GLU A 407 -24.52 -10.45 9.65
C GLU A 407 -24.71 -9.07 9.01
N VAL A 408 -23.77 -8.16 9.24
CA VAL A 408 -23.82 -6.78 8.72
C VAL A 408 -23.42 -6.72 7.23
N PHE A 409 -22.58 -7.65 6.82
CA PHE A 409 -22.06 -7.78 5.46
C PHE A 409 -22.41 -9.18 4.97
N SER A 410 -23.01 -9.31 3.78
CA SER A 410 -23.18 -10.61 3.14
C SER A 410 -21.81 -11.19 2.75
N SER A 411 -21.73 -12.52 2.76
CA SER A 411 -20.53 -13.36 2.62
C SER A 411 -19.83 -13.32 1.27
#